data_AF-V4AG95-F1
#
_entry.id   AF-V4AG95-F1
#
_cell.length_a   1.000
_cell.length_b   1.000
_cell.length_c   1.000
_cell.angle_alpha   90.00
_cell.angle_beta   90.00
_cell.angle_gamma   90.00
#
_symmetry.space_group_name_H-M   'P 1'
#
loop_
_entity.id
_entity.type
_entity.pdbx_description
1 polymer ?
#
loop_
_entity_poly.entity_id
_entity_poly.type
_entity_poly.pdbx_seq_one_letter_code
_entity_poly.pdbx_strand_id
1 'polypeptide(L)' 'GWQPRWFVLDNGILSYYKSQEDVNNGCKGSIKMSACDISGLLDFILEYLGDRLKPRICHI' A
#
# COMPACT_ATOMS: atom_id res chain seq x y z
N GLY A 1 -2.91 14.11 8.52
CA GLY A 1 -4.25 13.45 8.41
C GLY A 1 -4.34 12.72 7.09
N TRP A 2 -5.32 11.83 6.95
CA TRP A 2 -5.56 11.12 5.69
C TRP A 2 -5.98 12.10 4.59
N GLN A 3 -5.44 11.92 3.39
CA GLN A 3 -5.69 12.76 2.22
C GLN A 3 -5.84 11.86 0.99
N PRO A 4 -6.80 12.14 0.09
CA PRO A 4 -6.91 11.41 -1.17
C PRO A 4 -5.64 11.59 -2.02
N ARG A 5 -5.30 10.56 -2.78
CA ARG A 5 -4.13 10.51 -3.67
C ARG A 5 -4.52 9.91 -5.01
N TRP A 6 -3.82 10.34 -6.06
CA TRP A 6 -3.96 9.75 -7.38
C TRP A 6 -3.00 8.57 -7.50
N PHE A 7 -3.49 7.40 -7.87
CA PHE A 7 -2.70 6.18 -7.99
C PHE A 7 -2.69 5.71 -9.44
N VAL A 8 -1.52 5.26 -9.90
CA VAL A 8 -1.33 4.66 -11.23
C VAL A 8 -0.64 3.33 -11.04
N LEU A 9 -1.25 2.26 -11.55
CA LEU A 9 -0.63 0.94 -11.62
C LEU A 9 -0.16 0.71 -13.05
N ASP A 10 1.16 0.66 -13.24
CA ASP A 10 1.80 0.41 -14.52
C ASP A 10 2.92 -0.61 -14.35
N ASN A 11 2.96 -1.63 -15.22
CA ASN A 11 4.01 -2.66 -15.22
C ASN A 11 4.30 -3.30 -13.85
N GLY A 12 3.25 -3.53 -13.04
CA GLY A 12 3.37 -4.12 -11.70
C GLY A 12 3.98 -3.18 -10.65
N ILE A 13 4.12 -1.90 -10.96
CA ILE A 13 4.54 -0.85 -10.02
C ILE A 13 3.35 0.07 -9.75
N LEU A 14 2.93 0.16 -8.49
CA LEU A 14 1.92 1.09 -8.02
C LEU A 14 2.58 2.39 -7.60
N SER A 15 2.35 3.47 -8.35
CA SER A 15 2.88 4.80 -8.05
C SER A 15 1.79 5.73 -7.56
N TYR A 16 2.11 6.68 -6.66
CA TYR A 16 1.14 7.63 -6.13
C TYR A 16 1.58 9.10 -6.23
N TYR A 17 0.59 9.97 -6.39
CA TYR A 17 0.74 11.40 -6.66
C TYR A 17 -0.23 12.22 -5.81
N LYS A 18 0.03 13.53 -5.71
CA LYS A 18 -0.86 14.45 -4.98
C LYS A 18 -2.20 14.64 -5.69
N SER A 19 -2.19 14.86 -7.00
CA SER A 19 -3.35 14.92 -7.89
C SER A 19 -3.03 14.25 -9.24
N GLN A 20 -4.03 14.19 -10.13
CA GLN A 20 -3.84 13.68 -11.50
C GLN A 20 -2.93 14.59 -12.33
N GLU A 21 -2.98 15.91 -12.14
CA GLU A 21 -2.11 16.82 -12.90
C GLU A 21 -0.63 16.63 -12.56
N ASP A 22 -0.34 16.18 -11.33
CA ASP A 22 1.01 15.95 -10.84
C ASP A 22 1.69 14.68 -11.39
N VAL A 23 1.00 13.87 -12.22
CA VAL A 23 1.60 12.66 -12.81
C VAL A 23 2.84 12.98 -13.63
N ASN A 24 2.84 14.11 -14.36
CA ASN A 24 3.99 14.55 -15.15
C ASN A 24 5.06 15.28 -14.32
N ASN A 25 4.75 15.65 -13.07
CA ASN A 25 5.66 16.36 -12.15
C ASN A 25 6.49 15.40 -11.29
N GLY A 26 6.29 14.08 -11.46
CA GLY A 26 7.00 13.04 -10.73
C GLY A 26 6.22 12.51 -9.53
N CYS A 27 6.41 11.22 -9.26
CA CYS A 27 5.71 10.51 -8.19
C CYS A 27 6.20 10.92 -6.80
N LYS A 28 5.35 10.69 -5.80
CA LYS A 28 5.72 10.84 -4.37
C LYS A 28 6.25 9.53 -3.78
N GLY A 29 5.98 8.42 -4.44
CA GLY A 29 6.56 7.11 -4.15
C GLY A 29 5.95 6.03 -5.04
N SER A 30 6.59 4.86 -5.01
CA SER A 30 6.21 3.71 -5.82
C SER A 30 6.45 2.40 -5.07
N ILE A 31 5.57 1.42 -5.27
CA ILE A 31 5.62 0.09 -4.66
C ILE A 31 5.64 -0.94 -5.78
N LYS A 32 6.60 -1.87 -5.75
CA LYS A 32 6.59 -3.01 -6.67
C LYS A 32 5.65 -4.08 -6.12
N MET A 33 4.52 -4.29 -6.80
CA MET A 33 3.45 -5.18 -6.32
C MET A 33 3.90 -6.63 -6.17
N SER A 34 4.88 -7.07 -6.96
CA SER A 34 5.43 -8.43 -6.86
C SER A 34 6.33 -8.63 -5.63
N ALA A 35 6.67 -7.57 -4.90
CA ALA A 35 7.55 -7.62 -3.73
C ALA A 35 6.79 -7.35 -2.41
N CYS A 36 5.46 -7.32 -2.45
CA CYS A 36 4.62 -7.08 -1.28
C CYS A 36 3.41 -8.01 -1.25
N ASP A 37 2.95 -8.32 -0.04
CA ASP A 37 1.68 -9.00 0.19
C ASP A 37 0.56 -7.97 0.38
N ILE A 38 -0.62 -8.29 -0.14
CA ILE A 38 -1.82 -7.47 0.05
C ILE A 38 -2.63 -8.10 1.17
N SER A 39 -2.64 -7.46 2.34
CA SER A 39 -3.48 -7.90 3.46
C SER A 39 -4.87 -7.25 3.37
N GLY A 40 -5.89 -8.07 3.13
CA GLY A 40 -7.28 -7.67 3.24
C GLY A 40 -7.77 -7.64 4.69
N LEU A 41 -8.97 -7.11 4.90
CA LEU A 41 -9.62 -7.15 6.22
C LEU A 41 -9.77 -8.60 6.73
N LEU A 42 -10.04 -9.55 5.83
CA LEU A 42 -10.13 -10.95 6.21
C LEU A 42 -8.77 -11.50 6.66
N ASP A 43 -7.68 -11.13 5.99
CA ASP A 43 -6.33 -11.50 6.41
C ASP A 43 -6.01 -10.90 7.77
N PHE A 44 -6.37 -9.64 8.00
CA PHE A 44 -6.21 -8.99 9.31
C PHE A 44 -7.05 -9.67 10.40
N ILE A 45 -8.26 -10.13 10.10
CA ILE A 45 -9.11 -10.85 11.06
C ILE A 45 -8.55 -12.24 11.35
N LEU A 46 -8.08 -12.96 10.33
CA LEU A 46 -7.47 -14.28 10.48
C LEU A 46 -6.14 -14.18 11.24
N GLU A 47 -5.33 -13.17 10.96
CA GLU A 47 -4.12 -12.85 11.70
C GLU A 47 -4.46 -12.43 13.13
N TYR A 48 -5.38 -11.49 13.37
CA TYR A 48 -5.78 -11.06 14.72
C TYR A 48 -6.35 -12.20 15.58
N LEU A 49 -7.17 -13.08 14.99
CA LEU A 49 -7.71 -14.25 15.66
C LEU A 49 -6.65 -15.36 15.84
N GLY A 50 -5.65 -15.43 14.96
CA GLY A 50 -4.53 -16.38 15.01
C GLY A 50 -3.36 -15.95 15.91
N ASP A 51 -3.08 -14.64 16.01
CA ASP A 51 -1.88 -14.04 16.62
C ASP A 51 -2.11 -13.55 18.06
N ARG A 52 -2.66 -14.44 18.89
CA ARG A 52 -2.31 -14.42 20.32
C ARG A 52 -0.82 -14.78 20.59
N LEU A 53 0.02 -14.97 19.56
CA LEU A 53 1.37 -15.54 19.70
C LEU A 53 2.53 -14.95 18.85
N LYS A 54 2.41 -13.88 18.04
CA LYS A 54 3.62 -13.27 17.42
C LYS A 54 3.70 -11.73 17.44
N PRO A 55 4.90 -11.14 17.60
CA PRO A 55 5.08 -9.70 17.71
C PRO A 55 5.00 -9.01 16.35
N ARG A 56 4.27 -7.90 16.35
CA ARG A 56 3.99 -7.04 15.21
C ARG A 56 5.21 -6.27 14.74
N ILE A 57 5.49 -6.33 13.44
CA ILE A 57 6.06 -5.19 12.70
C ILE A 57 5.32 -5.11 11.37
N CYS A 58 4.50 -4.08 11.19
CA CYS A 58 4.06 -3.65 9.88
C CYS A 58 4.48 -2.19 9.75
N HIS A 59 5.50 -1.93 8.92
CA HIS A 59 5.90 -0.58 8.53
C HIS A 59 5.11 -0.16 7.31
N ILE A 60 4.50 1.02 7.39
CA ILE A 60 4.21 1.88 6.25
C ILE A 60 4.80 3.25 6.57
#